data_AF-A0A1T3P6P4-F1
#
_entry.id   AF-A0A1T3P6P4-F1
#
_cell.length_a   1.000
_cell.length_b   1.000
_cell.length_c   1.000
_cell.angle_alpha   90.00
_cell.angle_beta   90.00
_cell.angle_gamma   90.00
#
_symmetry.space_group_name_H-M   'P 1'
#
loop_
_entity.id
_entity.type
_entity.pdbx_description
1 polymer ?
#
loop_
_entity_poly.entity_id
_entity_poly.type
_entity_poly.pdbx_seq_one_letter_code
_entity_poly.pdbx_strand_id
1 'polypeptide(L)'
;MDGVPTELPGTLVDIRAALPEDRRDAFDKEIGNAPLKDLAAIAVHWAIPQEEHARIDADAERIRSGDLTGVVDTDGNPVEP
;
A
#
# COMPACT_ATOMS: atom_id res chain seq x y z
N MET A 1 -9.70 11.36 -4.47
CA MET A 1 -9.44 9.94 -4.82
C MET A 1 -10.77 9.20 -4.81
N ASP A 2 -11.05 8.37 -5.81
CA ASP A 2 -12.18 7.42 -5.76
C ASP A 2 -11.72 6.18 -4.99
N GLY A 3 -11.60 6.30 -3.67
CA GLY A 3 -11.14 5.21 -2.81
C GLY A 3 -12.19 4.09 -2.77
N VAL A 4 -11.98 3.01 -3.51
CA VAL A 4 -12.76 1.79 -3.39
C VAL A 4 -12.14 0.94 -2.27
N PRO A 5 -12.91 0.57 -1.23
CA PRO A 5 -12.43 -0.38 -0.23
C PRO A 5 -12.11 -1.72 -0.92
N THR A 6 -10.85 -2.13 -0.91
CA THR A 6 -10.40 -3.43 -1.43
C THR A 6 -10.03 -4.34 -0.27
N GLU A 7 -10.56 -5.56 -0.26
CA GLU A 7 -10.14 -6.60 0.68
C GLU A 7 -8.72 -7.06 0.33
N LEU A 8 -7.79 -6.88 1.27
CA LEU A 8 -6.44 -7.43 1.13
C LEU A 8 -6.49 -8.95 1.37
N PRO A 9 -5.67 -9.75 0.67
CA PRO A 9 -5.57 -11.18 0.91
C PRO A 9 -5.26 -11.45 2.40
N GLY A 10 -6.05 -12.31 3.04
CA GLY A 10 -6.12 -12.42 4.49
C GLY A 10 -4.90 -13.04 5.19
N THR A 11 -3.91 -13.55 4.44
CA THR A 11 -2.70 -14.18 4.99
C THR A 11 -1.44 -13.86 4.16
N LEU A 12 -0.26 -14.00 4.78
CA LEU A 12 1.03 -13.88 4.08
C LEU A 12 1.17 -14.88 2.92
N VAL A 13 0.53 -16.05 3.02
CA VAL A 13 0.54 -17.08 1.96
C VAL A 13 -0.27 -16.60 0.76
N ASP A 14 -1.44 -16.00 1.00
CA ASP A 14 -2.28 -15.48 -0.07
C ASP A 14 -1.62 -14.30 -0.78
N ILE A 15 -0.99 -13.40 -0.02
CA ILE A 15 -0.19 -12.28 -0.57
C ILE A 15 0.92 -12.85 -1.46
N ARG A 16 1.69 -13.82 -0.98
CA ARG A 16 2.76 -14.47 -1.77
C ARG A 16 2.24 -15.14 -3.03
N ALA A 17 1.08 -15.77 -2.98
CA ALA A 17 0.47 -16.46 -4.12
C ALA A 17 0.02 -15.48 -5.21
N ALA A 18 -0.44 -14.30 -4.83
CA ALA A 18 -0.84 -13.23 -5.75
C ALA A 18 0.35 -12.54 -6.44
N LEU A 19 1.56 -12.65 -5.88
CA LEU A 19 2.76 -12.05 -6.47
C LEU A 19 3.27 -12.82 -7.70
N PRO A 20 3.81 -12.09 -8.71
CA PRO A 20 4.63 -12.66 -9.77
C PRO A 20 5.79 -13.49 -9.21
N GLU A 21 6.16 -14.57 -9.92
CA GLU A 21 7.14 -15.55 -9.41
C GLU A 21 8.50 -14.94 -9.07
N ASP A 22 8.95 -13.98 -9.86
CA ASP A 22 10.22 -13.25 -9.69
C ASP A 22 10.26 -12.35 -8.45
N ARG A 23 9.10 -12.06 -7.83
CA ARG A 23 9.00 -11.22 -6.64
C ARG A 23 8.79 -12.00 -5.35
N ARG A 24 8.44 -13.29 -5.43
CA ARG A 24 8.16 -14.12 -4.25
C ARG A 24 9.38 -14.25 -3.34
N ASP A 25 10.58 -14.38 -3.90
CA ASP A 25 11.82 -14.47 -3.12
C ASP A 25 12.13 -13.17 -2.37
N ALA A 26 11.82 -12.02 -2.98
CA ALA A 26 12.00 -10.72 -2.35
C ALA A 26 11.02 -10.53 -1.18
N PHE A 27 9.75 -10.91 -1.38
CA PHE A 27 8.73 -10.96 -0.33
C PHE A 27 9.16 -11.86 0.83
N ASP A 28 9.56 -13.11 0.55
CA ASP A 28 9.97 -14.08 1.57
C ASP A 28 11.14 -13.56 2.39
N LYS A 29 12.13 -12.92 1.74
CA LYS A 29 13.28 -12.32 2.40
C LYS A 29 12.86 -11.14 3.29
N GLU A 30 12.03 -10.23 2.81
CA GLU A 30 11.66 -9.05 3.59
C GLU A 30 10.79 -9.42 4.79
N ILE A 31 9.77 -10.25 4.58
CA ILE A 31 8.90 -10.78 5.64
C ILE A 31 9.70 -11.56 6.69
N GLY A 32 10.62 -12.43 6.25
CA GLY A 32 11.44 -13.23 7.16
C GLY A 32 12.42 -12.42 8.01
N ASN A 33 12.77 -11.20 7.58
CA ASN A 33 13.68 -10.30 8.31
C ASN A 33 12.97 -9.11 8.99
N ALA A 34 11.66 -8.98 8.81
CA ALA A 34 10.87 -7.89 9.36
C ALA A 34 10.81 -7.96 10.90
N PRO A 35 10.97 -6.83 11.61
CA PRO A 35 10.56 -6.74 13.01
C PRO A 35 9.07 -7.05 13.13
N LEU A 36 8.68 -7.86 14.12
CA LEU A 36 7.27 -8.27 14.30
C LEU A 36 6.30 -7.08 14.38
N LYS A 37 6.73 -5.96 14.97
CA LYS A 37 5.94 -4.73 15.06
C LYS A 37 5.63 -4.07 13.71
N ASP A 38 6.45 -4.33 12.69
CA ASP A 38 6.37 -3.71 11.36
C ASP A 38 5.79 -4.69 10.32
N LEU A 39 5.61 -5.97 10.68
CA LEU A 39 5.20 -7.05 9.79
C LEU A 39 3.88 -6.75 9.07
N ALA A 40 2.90 -6.18 9.77
CA ALA A 40 1.61 -5.85 9.17
C ALA A 40 1.75 -4.76 8.09
N ALA A 41 2.54 -3.72 8.33
CA ALA A 41 2.75 -2.65 7.36
C ALA A 41 3.49 -3.16 6.12
N ILE A 42 4.51 -4.02 6.31
CA ILE A 42 5.25 -4.64 5.20
C ILE A 42 4.35 -5.58 4.40
N ALA A 43 3.52 -6.39 5.05
CA ALA A 43 2.56 -7.25 4.36
C ALA A 43 1.57 -6.45 3.50
N VAL A 44 1.04 -5.34 4.03
CA VAL A 44 0.15 -4.43 3.28
C VAL A 44 0.87 -3.85 2.06
N HIS A 45 2.13 -3.42 2.19
CA HIS A 45 2.91 -2.92 1.05
C HIS A 45 2.97 -3.94 -0.10
N TRP A 46 3.18 -5.22 0.20
CA TRP A 46 3.24 -6.28 -0.80
C TRP A 46 1.88 -6.72 -1.34
N ALA A 47 0.80 -6.46 -0.62
CA ALA A 47 -0.56 -6.80 -1.04
C ALA A 47 -1.14 -5.80 -2.05
N ILE A 48 -0.55 -4.61 -2.18
CA ILE A 48 -0.97 -3.58 -3.12
C ILE A 48 -0.43 -3.92 -4.53
N PRO A 49 -1.26 -3.90 -5.59
CA PRO A 49 -0.81 -4.13 -6.96
C PRO A 49 0.23 -3.10 -7.42
N GLN A 50 1.23 -3.54 -8.19
CA GLN A 50 2.29 -2.66 -8.74
C GLN A 50 1.75 -1.46 -9.52
N GLU A 51 0.65 -1.66 -10.26
CA GLU A 51 -0.01 -0.62 -11.02
C GLU A 51 -0.56 0.50 -10.11
N GLU A 52 -0.90 0.17 -8.86
CA GLU A 52 -1.33 1.14 -7.87
C GLU A 52 -0.18 1.85 -7.18
N HIS A 53 1.01 1.24 -7.06
CA HIS A 53 2.18 1.91 -6.47
C HIS A 53 2.55 3.19 -7.22
N ALA A 54 2.55 3.17 -8.56
CA ALA A 54 2.83 4.37 -9.36
C ALA A 54 1.79 5.48 -9.14
N ARG A 55 0.52 5.12 -8.92
CA ARG A 55 -0.54 6.07 -8.59
C ARG A 55 -0.35 6.63 -7.18
N ILE A 56 -0.04 5.79 -6.21
CA ILE A 56 0.25 6.18 -4.82
C ILE A 56 1.44 7.14 -4.77
N ASP A 57 2.51 6.86 -5.51
CA ASP A 57 3.69 7.73 -5.57
C ASP A 57 3.35 9.10 -6.18
N ALA A 58 2.58 9.13 -7.27
CA ALA A 58 2.13 10.36 -7.90
C ALA A 58 1.20 11.18 -6.98
N ASP A 59 0.28 10.51 -6.28
CA ASP A 59 -0.59 11.15 -5.29
C ASP A 59 0.22 11.71 -4.11
N ALA A 60 1.23 10.98 -3.64
CA ALA A 60 2.12 11.43 -2.58
C ALA A 60 2.98 12.63 -3.00
N GLU A 61 3.47 12.67 -4.26
CA GLU A 61 4.18 13.81 -4.84
C GLU A 61 3.30 15.07 -4.87
N ARG A 62 2.05 14.91 -5.30
CA ARG A 62 1.05 15.98 -5.37
C ARG A 62 0.71 16.55 -3.99
N ILE A 63 0.52 15.67 -3.00
CA ILE A 63 0.30 16.09 -1.60
C ILE A 63 1.53 16.85 -1.08
N ARG A 64 2.74 16.35 -1.35
CA ARG A 64 4.00 17.01 -0.94
C ARG A 64 4.21 18.38 -1.59
N SER A 65 3.65 18.61 -2.79
CA SER A 65 3.70 19.92 -3.45
C SER A 65 2.61 20.90 -2.96
N GLY A 66 1.76 20.48 -2.02
CA GLY A 66 0.71 21.29 -1.41
C GLY A 66 -0.63 21.21 -2.12
N ASP A 67 -0.77 20.39 -3.16
CA ASP A 67 -2.07 20.12 -3.76
C ASP A 67 -2.81 19.02 -2.99
N LEU A 68 -3.69 19.46 -2.08
CA LEU A 68 -4.53 18.60 -1.25
C LEU A 68 -5.88 18.24 -1.90
N THR A 69 -6.07 18.53 -3.20
CA THR A 69 -7.36 18.26 -3.88
C THR A 69 -7.76 16.80 -3.71
N GLY A 70 -8.94 16.54 -3.16
CA GLY A 70 -9.48 15.18 -2.97
C GLY A 70 -8.77 14.34 -1.91
N VAL A 71 -7.98 14.94 -1.03
CA VAL A 71 -7.53 14.36 0.25
C VAL A 71 -8.64 14.55 1.28
N VAL A 72 -8.93 13.51 2.05
CA VAL A 72 -9.89 13.55 3.14
C VAL A 72 -9.22 13.16 4.45
N ASP A 73 -9.71 13.69 5.56
CA ASP A 73 -9.31 13.30 6.91
C ASP A 73 -9.88 11.92 7.29
N THR A 74 -9.57 11.47 8.51
CA THR A 74 -10.04 10.19 9.04
C THR A 74 -11.57 10.11 9.21
N ASP A 75 -12.24 11.25 9.25
CA ASP A 75 -13.70 11.37 9.36
C ASP A 75 -14.36 11.56 7.99
N GLY A 76 -13.58 11.61 6.91
CA GLY A 76 -14.02 11.76 5.53
C GLY A 76 -14.22 13.20 5.07
N ASN A 77 -13.81 14.21 5.85
CA ASN A 77 -13.93 15.61 5.46
C ASN A 77 -12.76 16.03 4.55
N PRO A 78 -12.98 16.88 3.53
CA PRO A 78 -11.90 17.42 2.71
C PRO A 78 -10.86 18.16 3.55
N VAL A 79 -9.58 17.90 3.30
CA VAL A 79 -8.49 18.65 3.93
C VAL A 79 -8.28 19.96 3.17
N GLU A 80 -8.35 21.09 3.88
CA GLU A 80 -8.06 22.42 3.33
C GLU A 80 -6.54 22.73 3.42
N PRO A 81 -5.96 23.45 2.43
CA PRO A 81 -4.55 23.86 2.44
C PRO A 81 -4.14 24.80 3.57
#